data_AF-A0AAV0XZD8-F1
#
_entry.id   AF-A0AAV0XZD8-F1
#
_cell.length_a   1.000
_cell.length_b   1.000
_cell.length_c   1.000
_cell.angle_alpha   90.00
_cell.angle_beta   90.00
_cell.angle_gamma   90.00
#
_symmetry.space_group_name_H-M   'P 1'
#
loop_
_entity.id
_entity.type
_entity.pdbx_description
1 polymer ?
#
loop_
_entity_poly.entity_id
_entity_poly.type
_entity_poly.pdbx_seq_one_letter_code
_entity_poly.pdbx_strand_id
1 'polypeptide(L)'
;MNRRNLEEFIDLYKSYPCLWQIKSKLYHDRPLREAAYKALIEKLKEFEPDANKDLVVKKINNLRSSARKEKKKYEASLKSGASSDDVYRPKLWYYDMMSFLNDQDTPRGSTSNLDIQDESISEVGKTIKVIFF
;
A
#
# COMPACT_ATOMS: atom_id res chain seq x y z
N MET A 1 -18.05 -8.25 -16.99
CA MET A 1 -18.15 -7.59 -15.66
C MET A 1 -18.77 -6.21 -15.83
N ASN A 2 -19.93 -5.99 -15.21
CA ASN A 2 -20.69 -4.74 -15.35
C ASN A 2 -20.23 -3.70 -14.30
N ARG A 3 -20.62 -2.43 -14.49
CA ARG A 3 -20.26 -1.33 -13.59
C ARG A 3 -20.58 -1.62 -12.12
N ARG A 4 -21.82 -2.04 -11.82
CA ARG A 4 -22.25 -2.37 -10.44
C ARG A 4 -21.40 -3.47 -9.81
N ASN A 5 -21.10 -4.53 -10.55
CA ASN A 5 -20.25 -5.62 -10.05
C ASN A 5 -18.83 -5.12 -9.72
N LEU A 6 -18.32 -4.12 -10.45
CA LEU A 6 -17.04 -3.49 -10.12
C LEU A 6 -17.11 -2.61 -8.89
N GLU A 7 -18.20 -1.85 -8.74
CA GLU A 7 -18.45 -1.04 -7.54
C GLU A 7 -18.47 -1.94 -6.29
N GLU A 8 -19.28 -3.00 -6.30
CA GLU A 8 -19.37 -3.96 -5.21
C GLU A 8 -18.04 -4.69 -4.94
N PHE A 9 -17.29 -5.03 -6.00
CA PHE A 9 -15.97 -5.65 -5.84
C PHE A 9 -14.97 -4.69 -5.18
N ILE A 10 -14.97 -3.41 -5.56
CA ILE A 10 -14.08 -2.41 -4.97
C ILE A 10 -14.48 -2.13 -3.51
N ASP A 11 -15.77 -2.02 -3.21
CA ASP A 11 -16.26 -1.80 -1.84
C ASP A 11 -15.93 -2.98 -0.93
N LEU A 12 -16.12 -4.21 -1.41
CA LEU A 12 -15.73 -5.41 -0.70
C LEU A 12 -14.21 -5.46 -0.49
N TYR A 13 -13.43 -5.08 -1.50
CA TYR A 13 -11.98 -5.03 -1.36
C TYR A 13 -11.53 -3.95 -0.34
N LYS A 14 -12.18 -2.79 -0.34
CA LYS A 14 -11.93 -1.69 0.61
C LYS A 14 -12.25 -2.11 2.05
N SER A 15 -13.26 -2.93 2.28
CA SER A 15 -13.64 -3.42 3.63
C SER A 15 -12.65 -4.42 4.24
N TYR A 16 -11.65 -4.88 3.49
CA TYR A 16 -10.60 -5.78 3.97
C TYR A 16 -9.22 -5.09 4.10
N PRO A 17 -8.97 -4.31 5.17
CA PRO A 17 -7.66 -3.70 5.44
C PRO A 17 -6.48 -4.67 5.40
N CYS A 18 -6.71 -5.95 5.74
CA CYS A 18 -5.70 -7.00 5.66
C CYS A 18 -5.12 -7.20 4.24
N LEU A 19 -5.80 -6.74 3.19
CA LEU A 19 -5.34 -6.86 1.81
C LEU A 19 -4.60 -5.62 1.28
N TRP A 20 -4.72 -4.47 1.95
CA TRP A 20 -4.26 -3.20 1.39
C TRP A 20 -3.60 -2.22 2.37
N GLN A 21 -3.88 -2.33 3.66
CA GLN A 21 -3.37 -1.41 4.66
C GLN A 21 -2.06 -1.93 5.27
N ILE A 22 -0.94 -1.72 4.57
CA ILE A 22 0.40 -2.24 4.94
C ILE A 22 0.80 -1.84 6.36
N LYS A 23 0.40 -0.65 6.83
CA LYS A 23 0.71 -0.13 8.17
C LYS A 23 -0.11 -0.82 9.29
N SER A 24 -1.13 -1.60 8.95
CA SER A 24 -1.98 -2.28 9.93
C SER A 24 -1.43 -3.66 10.29
N LYS A 25 -1.56 -4.05 11.56
CA LYS A 25 -1.23 -5.41 12.02
C LYS A 25 -2.02 -6.48 11.26
N LEU A 26 -3.25 -6.13 10.84
CA LEU A 26 -4.14 -7.00 10.07
C LEU A 26 -3.55 -7.42 8.72
N TYR A 27 -2.62 -6.63 8.15
CA TYR A 27 -1.95 -6.96 6.89
C TYR A 27 -1.06 -8.21 7.00
N HIS A 28 -0.53 -8.48 8.19
CA HIS A 28 0.32 -9.64 8.44
C HIS A 28 -0.45 -10.87 8.95
N ASP A 29 -1.76 -10.73 9.20
CA ASP A 29 -2.64 -11.82 9.61
C ASP A 29 -2.97 -12.73 8.41
N ARG A 30 -2.35 -13.92 8.39
CA ARG A 30 -2.50 -14.89 7.29
C ARG A 30 -3.92 -15.45 7.21
N PRO A 31 -4.52 -15.98 8.30
CA PRO A 31 -5.92 -16.43 8.28
C PRO A 31 -6.89 -15.35 7.78
N LEU A 32 -6.74 -14.12 8.25
CA LEU A 32 -7.63 -13.03 7.86
C LEU A 32 -7.51 -12.68 6.38
N ARG A 33 -6.29 -12.71 5.82
CA ARG A 33 -6.06 -12.51 4.38
C ARG A 33 -6.65 -13.63 3.55
N GLU A 34 -6.50 -14.88 3.98
CA GLU A 34 -7.08 -16.03 3.28
C GLU A 34 -8.61 -15.94 3.26
N ALA A 35 -9.24 -15.60 4.38
CA ALA A 35 -10.67 -15.37 4.46
C ALA A 35 -11.13 -14.22 3.53
N ALA A 36 -10.40 -13.10 3.53
CA ALA A 36 -10.69 -11.96 2.66
C ALA A 36 -10.56 -12.31 1.17
N TYR A 37 -9.54 -13.07 0.77
CA TYR A 37 -9.43 -13.56 -0.60
C TYR A 37 -10.57 -14.51 -0.97
N LYS A 38 -10.99 -15.39 -0.05
CA LYS A 38 -12.12 -16.29 -0.28
C LYS A 38 -13.41 -15.51 -0.59
N ALA A 39 -13.72 -14.48 0.21
CA ALA A 39 -14.87 -13.62 -0.04
C ALA A 39 -14.79 -12.91 -1.41
N LEU A 40 -13.61 -12.41 -1.78
CA LEU A 40 -13.42 -11.79 -3.10
C LEU A 40 -13.52 -12.79 -4.26
N ILE A 41 -13.09 -14.04 -4.07
CA ILE A 41 -13.25 -15.11 -5.06
C ILE A 41 -14.74 -15.43 -5.24
N GLU A 42 -15.48 -15.62 -4.14
CA GLU A 42 -16.92 -15.87 -4.18
C GLU A 42 -17.65 -14.74 -4.93
N LYS A 43 -17.26 -13.48 -4.66
CA LYS A 43 -17.82 -12.35 -5.40
C LYS A 43 -17.46 -12.37 -6.88
N LEU A 44 -16.20 -12.69 -7.22
CA LEU A 44 -15.77 -12.78 -8.62
C LEU A 44 -16.48 -13.94 -9.36
N LYS A 45 -16.79 -15.03 -8.67
CA LYS A 45 -17.49 -16.20 -9.21
C LYS A 45 -18.92 -15.94 -9.66
N GLU A 46 -19.58 -14.92 -9.11
CA GLU A 46 -20.92 -14.51 -9.56
C GLU A 46 -20.95 -14.10 -11.05
N PHE A 47 -19.79 -13.75 -11.63
CA PHE A 47 -19.69 -13.32 -13.02
C PHE A 47 -18.56 -13.97 -13.82
N GLU A 48 -17.57 -14.57 -13.16
CA GLU A 48 -16.55 -15.42 -13.78
C GLU A 48 -16.48 -16.75 -13.01
N PRO A 49 -17.22 -17.81 -13.42
CA PRO A 49 -17.34 -19.06 -12.67
C PRO A 49 -16.00 -19.73 -12.34
N ASP A 50 -15.02 -19.58 -13.23
CA ASP A 50 -13.66 -20.12 -13.11
C ASP A 50 -12.73 -19.22 -12.27
N ALA A 51 -13.29 -18.22 -11.58
CA ALA A 51 -12.54 -17.31 -10.73
C ALA A 51 -11.77 -18.08 -9.64
N ASN A 52 -10.46 -17.84 -9.63
CA ASN A 52 -9.54 -18.33 -8.63
C ASN A 52 -8.80 -17.17 -7.95
N LYS A 53 -7.97 -17.51 -6.95
CA LYS A 53 -7.19 -16.51 -6.20
C LYS A 53 -6.28 -15.68 -7.12
N ASP A 54 -5.68 -16.29 -8.13
CA ASP A 54 -4.77 -15.61 -9.05
C ASP A 54 -5.49 -14.57 -9.91
N LEU A 55 -6.70 -14.87 -10.37
CA LEU A 55 -7.56 -13.93 -11.08
C LEU A 55 -7.95 -12.75 -10.19
N VAL A 56 -8.31 -13.00 -8.92
CA VAL A 56 -8.59 -11.94 -7.95
C VAL A 56 -7.36 -11.06 -7.72
N VAL A 57 -6.19 -11.65 -7.50
CA VAL A 57 -4.93 -10.91 -7.32
C VAL A 57 -4.59 -10.08 -8.55
N LYS A 58 -4.69 -10.67 -9.75
CA LYS A 58 -4.48 -9.98 -11.03
C LYS A 58 -5.46 -8.83 -11.20
N LYS A 59 -6.73 -9.02 -10.83
CA LYS A 59 -7.77 -7.98 -10.87
C LYS A 59 -7.43 -6.81 -9.95
N ILE A 60 -7.10 -7.08 -8.70
CA ILE A 60 -6.70 -6.06 -7.73
C ILE A 60 -5.46 -5.30 -8.22
N ASN A 61 -4.46 -6.00 -8.75
CA ASN A 61 -3.24 -5.38 -9.26
C ASN A 61 -3.51 -4.48 -10.47
N ASN A 62 -4.40 -4.89 -11.38
CA ASN A 62 -4.83 -4.06 -12.50
C ASN A 62 -5.54 -2.79 -12.03
N LEU A 63 -6.46 -2.90 -11.06
CA LEU A 63 -7.16 -1.75 -10.48
C LEU A 63 -6.20 -0.78 -9.80
N ARG A 64 -5.28 -1.30 -8.96
CA ARG A 64 -4.22 -0.51 -8.31
C ARG A 64 -3.35 0.21 -9.33
N SER A 65 -2.94 -0.49 -10.40
CA SER A 65 -2.08 0.08 -11.45
C SER A 65 -2.78 1.22 -12.19
N SER A 66 -4.06 1.04 -12.54
CA SER A 66 -4.87 2.10 -13.18
C SER A 66 -5.05 3.31 -12.26
N ALA A 67 -5.39 3.10 -10.99
CA ALA A 67 -5.53 4.18 -10.01
C ALA A 67 -4.20 4.95 -9.81
N ARG A 68 -3.07 4.26 -9.70
CA ARG A 68 -1.74 4.89 -9.59
C ARG A 68 -1.36 5.72 -10.81
N LYS A 69 -1.63 5.20 -12.02
CA LYS A 69 -1.39 5.96 -13.27
C LYS A 69 -2.21 7.24 -13.30
N GLU A 70 -3.46 7.17 -12.84
CA GLU A 70 -4.36 8.31 -12.81
C GLU A 70 -3.93 9.35 -11.76
N LYS A 71 -3.51 8.89 -10.57
CA LYS A 71 -2.88 9.75 -9.55
C LYS A 71 -1.62 10.44 -10.08
N LYS A 72 -0.74 9.71 -10.78
CA LYS A 72 0.49 10.30 -11.35
C LYS A 72 0.19 11.43 -12.33
N LYS A 73 -0.85 11.32 -13.15
CA LYS A 73 -1.28 12.41 -14.05
C LYS A 73 -1.78 13.63 -13.27
N TYR A 74 -2.59 13.40 -12.25
CA TYR A 74 -3.08 14.43 -11.34
C TYR A 74 -1.91 15.15 -10.63
N GLU A 75 -0.95 14.41 -10.08
CA GLU A 75 0.21 15.01 -9.41
C GLU A 75 1.14 15.76 -10.38
N ALA A 76 1.27 15.27 -11.62
CA ALA A 76 2.07 15.94 -12.65
C ALA A 76 1.45 17.26 -13.10
N SER A 77 0.11 17.35 -13.18
CA SER A 77 -0.56 18.62 -13.51
C SER A 77 -0.39 19.66 -12.40
N LEU A 78 -0.30 19.23 -11.13
CA LEU A 78 -0.06 20.14 -9.99
C LEU A 78 1.37 20.70 -9.92
N LYS A 79 2.38 19.94 -10.37
CA LYS A 79 3.81 20.35 -10.31
C LYS A 79 4.23 21.28 -11.44
N SER A 80 3.55 21.19 -12.56
CA SER A 80 3.68 22.18 -13.64
C SER A 80 3.10 23.48 -13.08
N GLY A 81 3.74 24.65 -13.26
CA GLY A 81 3.23 25.95 -12.80
C GLY A 81 1.95 26.40 -13.52
N ALA A 82 0.97 25.52 -13.55
CA ALA A 82 -0.30 25.59 -14.23
C ALA A 82 -1.23 26.53 -13.45
N SER A 83 -1.88 27.43 -14.17
CA SER A 83 -3.03 28.16 -13.65
C SER A 83 -4.11 27.16 -13.19
N SER A 84 -4.96 27.52 -12.23
CA SER A 84 -5.94 26.60 -11.62
C SER A 84 -6.90 25.92 -12.61
N ASP A 85 -7.02 26.45 -13.83
CA ASP A 85 -7.81 25.89 -14.94
C ASP A 85 -7.17 24.65 -15.62
N ASP A 86 -5.85 24.43 -15.48
CA ASP A 86 -5.11 23.35 -16.16
C ASP A 86 -4.92 22.08 -15.31
N VAL A 87 -5.53 22.02 -14.12
CA VAL A 87 -5.39 20.85 -13.23
C VAL A 87 -6.16 19.66 -13.80
N TYR A 88 -5.41 18.68 -14.30
CA TYR A 88 -5.96 17.39 -14.76
C TYR A 88 -6.92 16.80 -13.73
N ARG A 89 -8.16 16.49 -14.12
CA ARG A 89 -9.10 15.73 -13.29
C ARG A 89 -9.08 14.25 -13.69
N PRO A 90 -9.00 13.32 -12.72
CA PRO A 90 -9.14 11.89 -12.98
C PRO A 90 -10.38 11.58 -13.81
N LYS A 91 -10.20 10.93 -14.97
CA LYS A 91 -11.29 10.49 -15.86
C LYS A 91 -11.78 9.09 -15.52
N LEU A 92 -11.05 8.39 -14.66
CA LEU A 92 -11.37 7.04 -14.23
C LEU A 92 -12.53 7.10 -13.24
N TRP A 93 -13.70 6.61 -13.64
CA TRP A 93 -14.94 6.77 -12.87
C TRP A 93 -14.91 6.13 -11.46
N TYR A 94 -14.08 5.09 -11.25
CA TYR A 94 -13.89 4.45 -9.94
C TYR A 94 -12.65 4.97 -9.19
N TYR A 95 -12.02 6.06 -9.67
CA TYR A 95 -10.83 6.62 -9.04
C TYR A 95 -11.09 6.98 -7.57
N ASP A 96 -12.19 7.67 -7.30
CA ASP A 96 -12.56 8.09 -5.94
C ASP A 96 -12.81 6.89 -5.02
N MET A 97 -13.35 5.79 -5.56
CA MET A 97 -13.52 4.54 -4.80
C MET A 97 -12.18 3.88 -4.43
N MET A 98 -11.13 4.09 -5.22
CA MET A 98 -9.78 3.57 -4.99
C MET A 98 -8.87 4.54 -4.21
N SER A 99 -9.37 5.73 -3.85
CA SER A 99 -8.60 6.78 -3.17
C SER A 99 -8.06 6.38 -1.79
N PHE A 100 -8.70 5.43 -1.10
CA PHE A 100 -8.25 4.90 0.20
C PHE A 100 -6.85 4.29 0.17
N LEU A 101 -6.35 3.92 -1.02
CA LEU A 101 -4.99 3.43 -1.19
C LEU A 101 -3.94 4.55 -1.05
N ASN A 102 -4.32 5.80 -1.26
CA ASN A 102 -3.42 6.95 -1.22
C ASN A 102 -2.90 7.23 0.20
N ASP A 103 -3.69 6.91 1.22
CA ASP A 103 -3.35 7.15 2.62
C ASP A 103 -2.13 6.33 3.08
N GLN A 104 -1.76 5.30 2.32
CA GLN A 104 -0.58 4.47 2.59
C GLN A 104 0.73 5.07 2.05
N ASP A 105 0.67 5.99 1.08
CA ASP A 105 1.84 6.54 0.37
C ASP A 105 2.60 7.63 1.17
N THR A 106 2.19 7.92 2.42
CA THR A 106 2.98 8.80 3.30
C THR A 106 4.34 8.15 3.57
N PRO A 107 5.46 8.73 3.07
CA PRO A 107 6.77 8.13 3.16
C PRO A 107 7.14 7.89 4.62
N ARG A 108 7.64 6.70 4.94
CA ARG A 108 8.48 6.53 6.13
C ARG A 108 9.71 7.40 5.89
N GLY A 109 10.02 8.33 6.79
CA GLY A 109 11.25 9.11 6.69
C GLY A 109 12.43 8.16 6.47
N SER A 110 13.22 8.44 5.42
CA SER A 110 14.35 7.60 5.03
C SER A 110 15.34 7.52 6.19
N THR A 111 15.48 6.37 6.82
CA THR A 111 16.63 6.10 7.69
C THR A 111 17.83 5.83 6.79
N SER A 112 18.74 6.79 6.71
CA SER A 112 20.03 6.64 6.03
C SER A 112 20.84 5.53 6.70
N ASN A 113 21.28 4.52 5.94
CA ASN A 113 22.22 3.50 6.40
C ASN A 113 23.65 3.96 6.08
N LEU A 114 24.09 5.09 6.65
CA LEU A 114 25.52 5.40 6.66
C LEU A 114 26.16 4.59 7.79
N ASP A 115 26.74 3.49 7.35
CA ASP A 115 27.60 2.53 8.03
C ASP A 115 28.32 3.05 9.29
N ILE A 116 27.98 2.43 10.42
CA ILE A 116 28.90 2.22 11.53
C ILE A 116 29.78 1.03 11.11
N GLN A 117 31.00 1.30 10.66
CA GLN A 117 32.03 0.27 10.54
C GLN A 117 32.85 0.26 11.84
N ASP A 118 32.72 -0.89 12.51
CA ASP A 118 33.41 -1.37 13.70
C ASP A 118 34.84 -1.80 13.36
N GLU A 119 35.82 -1.55 14.24
CA GLU A 119 37.04 -2.37 14.30
C GLU A 119 37.67 -2.38 15.70
N SER A 120 37.27 -3.39 16.48
CA SER A 120 38.05 -4.32 17.33
C SER A 120 39.03 -3.86 18.45
N ILE A 121 38.99 -4.67 19.51
CA ILE A 121 39.56 -4.66 20.86
C ILE A 121 41.07 -5.04 20.93
N SER A 122 41.86 -4.45 21.86
CA SER A 122 42.61 -5.16 22.96
C SER A 122 43.65 -4.32 23.74
N GLU A 123 43.52 -4.40 25.09
CA GLU A 123 44.57 -4.42 26.17
C GLU A 123 45.53 -3.19 26.32
N VAL A 124 45.83 -2.61 27.49
CA VAL A 124 46.23 -3.10 28.83
C VAL A 124 46.06 -1.93 29.83
N GLY A 125 45.77 -2.20 31.12
CA GLY A 125 46.20 -1.28 32.19
C GLY A 125 45.36 -1.25 33.45
N LYS A 126 45.78 -2.02 34.47
CA LYS A 126 45.43 -1.78 35.88
C LYS A 126 45.57 -0.30 36.23
N THR A 127 44.62 0.27 36.99
CA THR A 127 44.89 0.97 38.27
C THR A 127 43.56 1.33 38.98
N ILE A 128 43.48 0.84 40.21
CA ILE A 128 42.57 1.25 41.28
C ILE A 128 42.80 2.73 41.60
N LYS A 129 41.75 3.54 41.74
CA LYS A 129 41.51 4.45 42.91
C LYS A 129 40.21 5.25 42.72
N VAL A 130 39.21 4.99 43.58
CA VAL A 130 38.80 5.81 44.74
C VAL A 130 37.84 6.96 44.37
N ILE A 131 36.56 6.71 44.67
CA ILE A 131 35.56 7.55 45.36
C ILE A 131 35.89 9.05 45.44
N PHE A 132 34.96 9.92 45.03
CA PHE A 132 34.45 10.99 45.90
C PHE A 132 33.03 11.39 45.46
N PHE A 133 32.19 11.65 46.46
CA PHE A 133 30.84 12.20 46.35
C PHE A 133 30.85 13.59 45.69
#